data_AF-A0A0E0N4J8-F1
#
_entry.id   AF-A0A0E0N4J8-F1
#
_cell.length_a   1.000
_cell.length_b   1.000
_cell.length_c   1.000
_cell.angle_alpha   90.00
_cell.angle_beta   90.00
_cell.angle_gamma   90.00
#
_symmetry.space_group_name_H-M   'P 1'
#
loop_
_entity.id
_entity.type
_entity.pdbx_description
1 polymer ?
#
loop_
_entity_poly.entity_id
_entity_poly.type
_entity_poly.pdbx_seq_one_letter_code
_entity_poly.pdbx_strand_id
1 'polypeptide(L)'
;MRSVPDTCTHAARATQKPSRALGAARAGGSGTPRRSMQAIRPGRSCRLGRSCGRDAVSSRCLARLHRSSGSSNGGGGAVRCAKAAAQSMEAVKKDEEARVVALRAVEATPESFAPFGQVIAATPDGDEFGPHDAQLDLTRGIPRFYIMRLEKRPLEFWTITHHASVTQCLGSIGGEDWYLGVAKPSIVEDGAHEQGGDGRKPVQSRAGHYYLPPDPAEVCVFRVSGAKFLKLHIGTWHAGPQFKADAVDFYNLELSNTNIVDHTTHDFKKDDGVTFVIED
;
A
#
# COMPACT_ATOMS: atom_id res chain seq x y z
N MET A 1 -11.83 -71.72 -5.16
CA MET A 1 -11.36 -70.86 -6.27
C MET A 1 -10.22 -70.02 -5.72
N ARG A 2 -9.02 -70.60 -5.57
CA ARG A 2 -7.86 -70.51 -6.48
C ARG A 2 -7.40 -69.07 -6.75
N SER A 3 -6.44 -68.71 -5.91
CA SER A 3 -5.37 -67.73 -6.03
C SER A 3 -4.77 -67.61 -7.43
N VAL A 4 -4.39 -66.38 -7.80
CA VAL A 4 -3.58 -66.03 -8.97
C VAL A 4 -2.28 -65.39 -8.45
N PRO A 5 -1.10 -65.75 -8.99
CA PRO A 5 0.20 -65.51 -8.34
C PRO A 5 0.91 -64.22 -8.80
N ASP A 6 1.84 -63.80 -7.94
CA ASP A 6 2.96 -62.91 -8.23
C ASP A 6 3.90 -63.47 -9.30
N THR A 7 4.35 -62.62 -10.22
CA THR A 7 5.68 -62.77 -10.85
C THR A 7 6.36 -61.42 -10.95
N CYS A 8 7.49 -61.35 -10.24
CA CYS A 8 8.50 -60.31 -10.22
C CYS A 8 9.34 -60.34 -11.52
N THR A 9 9.72 -59.19 -12.07
CA THR A 9 10.91 -59.10 -12.93
C THR A 9 11.61 -57.75 -12.74
N HIS A 10 12.86 -57.84 -12.28
CA HIS A 10 13.85 -56.77 -12.17
C HIS A 10 14.34 -56.29 -13.53
N ALA A 11 14.55 -54.98 -13.67
CA ALA A 11 15.70 -54.32 -14.32
C ALA A 11 15.40 -52.81 -14.44
N ALA A 12 16.32 -51.85 -14.40
CA ALA A 12 17.64 -51.72 -13.82
C ALA A 12 17.84 -50.19 -13.69
N ARG A 13 18.49 -49.78 -12.60
CA ARG A 13 18.75 -48.40 -12.22
C ARG A 13 19.96 -47.89 -13.01
N ALA A 14 19.80 -46.85 -13.84
CA ALA A 14 20.92 -46.15 -14.47
C ALA A 14 21.16 -44.82 -13.75
N THR A 15 22.16 -44.82 -12.88
CA THR A 15 22.76 -43.64 -12.24
C THR A 15 23.73 -42.98 -13.22
N GLN A 16 23.51 -41.70 -13.55
CA GLN A 16 24.53 -40.87 -14.19
C GLN A 16 25.32 -40.12 -13.11
N LYS A 17 26.64 -40.38 -13.06
CA LYS A 17 27.62 -39.66 -12.25
C LYS A 17 28.28 -38.55 -13.08
N PRO A 18 28.81 -37.50 -12.44
CA PRO A 18 29.30 -36.29 -13.10
C PRO A 18 30.75 -36.42 -13.56
N SER A 19 31.10 -35.78 -14.69
CA SER A 19 32.48 -35.64 -15.16
C SER A 19 33.10 -34.35 -14.63
N ARG A 20 34.20 -34.49 -13.86
CA ARG A 20 35.17 -33.44 -13.55
C ARG A 20 36.17 -33.31 -14.71
N ALA A 21 36.57 -32.09 -15.04
CA ALA A 21 37.88 -31.80 -15.60
C ALA A 21 38.46 -30.55 -14.91
N LEU A 22 39.73 -30.67 -14.52
CA LEU A 22 40.54 -29.66 -13.83
C LEU A 22 41.11 -28.63 -14.81
N GLY A 23 41.28 -27.41 -14.32
CA GLY A 23 42.20 -26.41 -14.87
C GLY A 23 42.53 -25.38 -13.79
N ALA A 24 43.73 -25.46 -13.24
CA ALA A 24 44.26 -24.56 -12.22
C ALA A 24 45.21 -23.53 -12.84
N ALA A 25 45.11 -22.25 -12.46
CA ALA A 25 46.25 -21.31 -12.48
C ALA A 25 46.00 -20.06 -11.60
N ARG A 26 46.68 -20.08 -10.44
CA ARG A 26 47.45 -19.02 -9.76
C ARG A 26 46.92 -17.57 -9.59
N ALA A 27 46.78 -17.28 -8.29
CA ALA A 27 47.07 -16.09 -7.49
C ALA A 27 47.84 -14.88 -8.07
N GLY A 28 47.37 -13.71 -7.63
CA GLY A 28 48.04 -12.41 -7.56
C GLY A 28 46.95 -11.32 -7.66
N GLY A 29 46.82 -10.28 -6.84
CA GLY A 29 47.52 -9.77 -5.69
C GLY A 29 46.87 -8.40 -5.40
N SER A 30 46.73 -8.07 -4.11
CA SER A 30 46.68 -6.71 -3.53
C SER A 30 46.00 -5.56 -4.30
N GLY A 31 44.93 -4.99 -3.73
CA GLY A 31 44.49 -3.65 -4.12
C GLY A 31 43.15 -3.19 -3.58
N THR A 32 42.98 -3.08 -2.26
CA THR A 32 41.89 -2.28 -1.67
C THR A 32 42.22 -0.79 -1.76
N PRO A 33 41.42 0.07 -2.42
CA PRO A 33 41.46 1.49 -2.14
C PRO A 33 40.61 1.77 -0.89
N ARG A 34 41.28 2.03 0.23
CA ARG A 34 40.70 2.68 1.41
C ARG A 34 40.07 4.01 0.97
N ARG A 35 38.74 4.09 0.92
CA ARG A 35 38.05 5.39 1.02
C ARG A 35 37.95 5.75 2.50
N SER A 36 38.56 6.87 2.85
CA SER A 36 38.51 7.46 4.18
C SER A 36 37.07 7.79 4.57
N MET A 37 36.58 7.14 5.62
CA MET A 37 35.47 7.65 6.42
C MET A 37 35.94 8.94 7.11
N GLN A 38 35.39 10.09 6.73
CA GLN A 38 35.47 11.27 7.57
C GLN A 38 34.46 11.11 8.71
N ALA A 39 34.99 11.07 9.93
CA ALA A 39 34.22 11.10 11.15
C ALA A 39 33.62 12.49 11.35
N ILE A 40 32.28 12.56 11.38
CA ILE A 40 31.55 13.72 11.89
C ILE A 40 31.65 13.67 13.42
N ARG A 41 32.35 14.64 14.02
CA ARG A 41 32.31 14.88 15.46
C ARG A 41 31.21 15.89 15.80
N PRO A 42 30.50 15.71 16.93
CA PRO A 42 29.40 16.58 17.33
C PRO A 42 29.89 17.77 18.16
N GLY A 43 29.10 18.85 18.15
CA GLY A 43 29.00 19.77 19.29
C GLY A 43 29.26 21.24 18.99
N ARG A 44 28.18 22.04 19.04
CA ARG A 44 28.10 23.17 19.98
C ARG A 44 26.65 23.51 20.25
N SER A 45 26.26 23.35 21.51
CA SER A 45 24.99 23.84 22.05
C SER A 45 25.10 25.34 22.29
N CYS A 46 24.04 26.09 21.99
CA CYS A 46 23.80 27.40 22.58
C CYS A 46 22.63 27.26 23.55
N ARG A 47 22.95 27.28 24.84
CA ARG A 47 22.01 27.50 25.95
C ARG A 47 22.11 28.94 26.41
N LEU A 48 21.07 29.35 27.12
CA LEU A 48 20.82 30.63 27.82
C LEU A 48 20.04 31.61 26.95
N GLY A 49 18.84 32.04 27.31
CA GLY A 49 18.09 31.83 28.54
C GLY A 49 16.98 32.88 28.64
N ARG A 50 16.19 32.75 29.72
CA ARG A 50 15.17 33.67 30.24
C ARG A 50 13.73 33.43 29.78
N SER A 51 13.05 32.65 30.63
CA SER A 51 11.82 33.00 31.36
C SER A 51 11.40 34.48 31.25
N CYS A 52 10.12 34.84 31.20
CA CYS A 52 9.12 34.59 32.24
C CYS A 52 7.70 35.09 31.83
N GLY A 53 6.68 34.58 32.53
CA GLY A 53 5.30 35.14 32.65
C GLY A 53 4.34 34.58 31.59
N ARG A 54 3.46 33.60 31.83
CA ARG A 54 2.33 33.51 32.78
C ARG A 54 1.35 34.67 32.73
N ASP A 55 0.09 34.23 32.77
CA ASP A 55 -1.16 34.96 32.97
C ASP A 55 -1.71 35.67 31.73
N ALA A 56 -3.01 35.72 31.47
CA ALA A 56 -4.19 34.95 31.82
C ALA A 56 -5.33 35.71 31.10
N VAL A 57 -6.32 34.97 30.58
CA VAL A 57 -7.75 35.29 30.68
C VAL A 57 -8.18 36.73 30.35
N SER A 58 -8.95 36.93 29.29
CA SER A 58 -10.42 37.05 29.43
C SER A 58 -11.07 37.63 28.20
N SER A 59 -12.23 37.07 27.94
CA SER A 59 -13.25 37.41 26.97
C SER A 59 -13.92 38.78 27.16
N ARG A 60 -14.65 39.15 26.08
CA ARG A 60 -15.94 39.88 26.03
C ARG A 60 -15.95 41.39 25.74
N CYS A 61 -16.50 41.66 24.55
CA CYS A 61 -17.74 42.41 24.29
C CYS A 61 -17.69 43.92 23.97
N LEU A 62 -18.32 44.18 22.81
CA LEU A 62 -19.32 45.22 22.50
C LEU A 62 -18.87 46.66 22.19
N ALA A 63 -18.95 46.95 20.88
CA ALA A 63 -19.74 48.01 20.24
C ALA A 63 -19.61 49.46 20.74
N ARG A 64 -19.22 50.36 19.82
CA ARG A 64 -20.06 51.52 19.46
C ARG A 64 -19.61 52.23 18.17
N LEU A 65 -20.62 52.42 17.33
CA LEU A 65 -20.88 53.41 16.29
C LEU A 65 -20.02 54.69 16.34
N HIS A 66 -19.51 55.09 15.17
CA HIS A 66 -19.45 56.50 14.79
C HIS A 66 -19.94 56.70 13.35
N ARG A 67 -20.69 57.79 13.20
CA ARG A 67 -21.54 58.20 12.08
C ARG A 67 -20.92 59.48 11.49
N SER A 68 -20.81 59.56 10.17
CA SER A 68 -20.72 60.82 9.40
C SER A 68 -21.17 60.49 7.96
N SER A 69 -22.36 60.91 7.49
CA SER A 69 -22.88 62.24 7.13
C SER A 69 -22.39 62.76 5.77
N GLY A 70 -23.34 62.94 4.84
CA GLY A 70 -23.23 63.64 3.54
C GLY A 70 -23.62 62.73 2.37
N SER A 71 -24.88 62.58 1.96
CA SER A 71 -25.84 63.50 1.31
C SER A 71 -25.42 64.00 -0.08
N SER A 72 -26.00 63.44 -1.14
CA SER A 72 -26.94 64.17 -2.02
C SER A 72 -27.52 63.27 -3.14
N ASN A 73 -28.80 63.54 -3.43
CA ASN A 73 -29.69 63.16 -4.54
C ASN A 73 -29.10 62.39 -5.75
N GLY A 74 -29.79 61.46 -6.40
CA GLY A 74 -31.23 61.17 -6.45
C GLY A 74 -31.63 60.90 -7.91
N GLY A 75 -32.47 59.88 -8.13
CA GLY A 75 -33.35 59.81 -9.29
C GLY A 75 -33.02 58.81 -10.40
N GLY A 76 -33.69 57.66 -10.36
CA GLY A 76 -34.42 57.12 -11.52
C GLY A 76 -33.72 56.11 -12.42
N GLY A 77 -34.34 54.94 -12.57
CA GLY A 77 -34.12 54.10 -13.76
C GLY A 77 -34.01 52.61 -13.47
N ALA A 78 -35.14 51.93 -13.44
CA ALA A 78 -35.22 50.47 -13.44
C ALA A 78 -34.57 49.87 -14.69
N VAL A 79 -33.61 48.96 -14.52
CA VAL A 79 -33.35 47.89 -15.49
C VAL A 79 -33.35 46.57 -14.74
N ARG A 80 -34.28 45.73 -15.16
CA ARG A 80 -34.69 44.47 -14.57
C ARG A 80 -33.57 43.42 -14.61
N CYS A 81 -33.56 42.59 -13.58
CA CYS A 81 -33.03 41.24 -13.58
C CYS A 81 -33.43 40.49 -14.85
N ALA A 82 -32.45 40.05 -15.63
CA ALA A 82 -32.60 38.97 -16.63
C ALA A 82 -31.22 38.49 -17.10
N LYS A 83 -30.44 37.89 -16.19
CA LYS A 83 -29.34 36.96 -16.53
C LYS A 83 -29.21 35.91 -15.42
N ALA A 84 -30.32 35.21 -15.20
CA ALA A 84 -30.34 33.88 -14.62
C ALA A 84 -31.00 32.98 -15.68
N ALA A 85 -30.52 31.74 -15.79
CA ALA A 85 -30.93 30.69 -16.74
C ALA A 85 -30.29 30.72 -18.13
N ALA A 86 -28.98 30.41 -18.19
CA ALA A 86 -28.39 29.64 -19.28
C ALA A 86 -26.96 29.22 -18.88
N GLN A 87 -26.85 28.15 -18.08
CA GLN A 87 -25.74 27.18 -18.01
C GLN A 87 -25.95 26.33 -16.76
N SER A 88 -27.00 25.52 -16.79
CA SER A 88 -27.23 24.41 -15.86
C SER A 88 -27.35 23.15 -16.70
N MET A 89 -26.19 22.67 -17.17
CA MET A 89 -25.97 21.30 -17.61
C MET A 89 -24.57 20.89 -17.16
N GLU A 90 -24.32 21.05 -15.86
CA GLU A 90 -23.35 20.20 -15.19
C GLU A 90 -24.17 19.01 -14.70
N ALA A 91 -23.79 17.83 -15.18
CA ALA A 91 -24.50 16.59 -14.94
C ALA A 91 -24.73 16.41 -13.44
N VAL A 92 -25.99 16.50 -13.03
CA VAL A 92 -26.45 15.87 -11.79
C VAL A 92 -26.28 14.37 -12.05
N LYS A 93 -25.08 13.84 -11.81
CA LYS A 93 -24.90 12.41 -11.57
C LYS A 93 -25.73 12.14 -10.32
N LYS A 94 -26.92 11.61 -10.56
CA LYS A 94 -27.73 10.98 -9.54
C LYS A 94 -26.78 10.02 -8.81
N ASP A 95 -26.71 10.12 -7.49
CA ASP A 95 -26.09 9.09 -6.65
C ASP A 95 -26.85 7.79 -6.93
N GLU A 96 -26.44 7.05 -7.97
CA GLU A 96 -26.76 5.63 -8.03
C GLU A 96 -26.02 5.03 -6.84
N GLU A 97 -26.79 4.45 -5.91
CA GLU A 97 -26.21 3.73 -4.78
C GLU A 97 -25.23 2.70 -5.35
N ALA A 98 -23.96 2.85 -4.97
CA ALA A 98 -22.91 1.95 -5.42
C ALA A 98 -23.31 0.51 -5.10
N ARG A 99 -23.15 -0.38 -6.07
CA ARG A 99 -23.43 -1.79 -5.92
C ARG A 99 -22.52 -2.36 -4.84
N VAL A 100 -23.12 -3.03 -3.86
CA VAL A 100 -22.39 -3.76 -2.83
C VAL A 100 -21.98 -5.13 -3.37
N VAL A 101 -20.70 -5.45 -3.30
CA VAL A 101 -20.13 -6.76 -3.66
C VAL A 101 -19.60 -7.41 -2.40
N ALA A 102 -20.18 -8.55 -2.03
CA ALA A 102 -19.70 -9.36 -0.93
C ALA A 102 -18.50 -10.21 -1.39
N LEU A 103 -17.38 -10.11 -0.67
CA LEU A 103 -16.18 -10.88 -0.91
C LEU A 103 -15.94 -11.81 0.28
N ARG A 104 -15.98 -13.13 0.02
CA ARG A 104 -15.61 -14.13 1.01
C ARG A 104 -14.10 -14.10 1.23
N ALA A 105 -13.69 -13.96 2.49
CA ALA A 105 -12.29 -14.01 2.87
C ALA A 105 -11.72 -15.43 2.69
N VAL A 106 -10.53 -15.51 2.10
CA VAL A 106 -9.74 -16.75 2.00
C VAL A 106 -8.56 -16.65 2.97
N GLU A 107 -8.17 -17.74 3.61
CA GLU A 107 -6.98 -17.72 4.48
C GLU A 107 -5.71 -17.39 3.66
N ALA A 108 -4.90 -16.47 4.17
CA ALA A 108 -3.58 -16.18 3.63
C ALA A 108 -2.62 -17.34 3.93
N THR A 109 -2.32 -18.11 2.89
CA THR A 109 -1.26 -19.13 2.89
C THR A 109 -0.18 -18.73 1.87
N PRO A 110 1.03 -19.30 1.95
CA PRO A 110 2.05 -19.05 0.94
C PRO A 110 1.55 -19.28 -0.50
N GLU A 111 0.71 -20.29 -0.71
CA GLU A 111 0.18 -20.65 -2.02
C GLU A 111 -0.96 -19.72 -2.47
N SER A 112 -1.91 -19.43 -1.57
CA SER A 112 -3.07 -18.59 -1.91
C SER A 112 -2.67 -17.13 -2.13
N PHE A 113 -1.63 -16.66 -1.44
CA PHE A 113 -1.18 -15.27 -1.48
C PHE A 113 -0.01 -15.01 -2.45
N ALA A 114 0.60 -16.06 -3.03
CA ALA A 114 1.78 -15.95 -3.92
C ALA A 114 1.68 -14.91 -5.04
N PRO A 115 0.52 -14.66 -5.69
CA PRO A 115 0.41 -13.63 -6.74
C PRO A 115 0.52 -12.19 -6.22
N PHE A 116 0.34 -11.97 -4.92
CA PHE A 116 0.25 -10.67 -4.26
C PHE A 116 1.44 -10.41 -3.33
N GLY A 117 2.11 -11.46 -2.88
CA GLY A 117 3.21 -11.33 -1.95
C GLY A 117 3.65 -12.64 -1.30
N GLN A 118 4.15 -12.52 -0.08
CA GLN A 118 4.55 -13.64 0.77
C GLN A 118 3.82 -13.57 2.12
N VAL A 119 3.40 -14.73 2.62
CA VAL A 119 2.93 -14.89 4.01
C VAL A 119 4.09 -15.40 4.83
N ILE A 120 4.45 -14.68 5.88
CA ILE A 120 5.58 -15.01 6.74
C ILE A 120 5.06 -15.42 8.12
N ALA A 121 5.41 -16.63 8.52
CA ALA A 121 5.06 -17.22 9.82
C ALA A 121 6.33 -17.41 10.66
N ALA A 122 6.14 -17.73 11.95
CA ALA A 122 7.25 -18.05 12.84
C ALA A 122 8.02 -19.29 12.36
N THR A 123 9.34 -19.22 12.41
CA THR A 123 10.28 -20.32 12.18
C THR A 123 11.15 -20.54 13.43
N PRO A 124 11.82 -21.70 13.56
CA PRO A 124 12.83 -21.91 14.60
C PRO A 124 13.94 -20.85 14.57
N ASP A 125 14.50 -20.55 15.74
CA ASP A 125 15.66 -19.66 15.86
C ASP A 125 16.91 -20.31 15.24
N GLY A 126 17.76 -19.50 14.62
CA GLY A 126 18.99 -19.93 13.96
C GLY A 126 18.86 -20.40 12.51
N ASP A 127 17.66 -20.35 11.92
CA ASP A 127 17.47 -20.61 10.49
C ASP A 127 18.23 -19.57 9.64
N GLU A 128 18.89 -20.04 8.57
CA GLU A 128 19.56 -19.17 7.60
C GLU A 128 18.55 -18.53 6.65
N PHE A 129 18.87 -17.33 6.17
CA PHE A 129 18.03 -16.61 5.20
C PHE A 129 17.78 -17.46 3.94
N GLY A 130 16.51 -17.55 3.56
CA GLY A 130 16.05 -18.36 2.44
C GLY A 130 14.78 -17.84 1.77
N PRO A 131 14.21 -18.62 0.83
CA PRO A 131 13.03 -18.21 0.06
C PRO A 131 11.75 -18.08 0.90
N HIS A 132 11.75 -18.61 2.12
CA HIS A 132 10.63 -18.51 3.06
C HIS A 132 10.64 -17.21 3.87
N ASP A 133 11.74 -16.46 3.85
CA ASP A 133 11.82 -15.13 4.45
C ASP A 133 11.23 -14.07 3.52
N ALA A 134 10.82 -12.94 4.11
CA ALA A 134 10.37 -11.77 3.36
C ALA A 134 11.47 -11.29 2.41
N GLN A 135 11.21 -11.37 1.10
CA GLN A 135 12.12 -10.86 0.07
C GLN A 135 11.86 -9.37 -0.13
N LEU A 136 12.64 -8.53 0.56
CA LEU A 136 12.43 -7.09 0.64
C LEU A 136 13.15 -6.33 -0.48
N ASP A 137 12.44 -5.39 -1.11
CA ASP A 137 13.05 -4.31 -1.88
C ASP A 137 12.74 -2.97 -1.21
N LEU A 138 13.79 -2.41 -0.61
CA LEU A 138 13.81 -1.11 0.06
C LEU A 138 14.87 -0.19 -0.54
N THR A 139 15.33 -0.49 -1.76
CA THR A 139 16.54 0.11 -2.37
C THR A 139 16.36 1.58 -2.78
N ARG A 140 15.10 2.02 -2.92
CA ARG A 140 14.73 3.34 -3.47
C ARG A 140 14.46 4.43 -2.44
N GLY A 141 14.91 4.24 -1.19
CA GLY A 141 14.78 5.28 -0.18
C GLY A 141 15.30 4.88 1.19
N ILE A 142 14.80 5.58 2.20
CA ILE A 142 15.09 5.27 3.61
C ILE A 142 13.99 4.33 4.11
N PRO A 143 14.32 3.10 4.54
CA PRO A 143 13.37 2.22 5.19
C PRO A 143 12.79 2.88 6.44
N ARG A 144 11.48 2.73 6.62
CA ARG A 144 10.75 3.15 7.80
C ARG A 144 10.06 1.91 8.37
N PHE A 145 10.48 1.53 9.57
CA PHE A 145 9.83 0.49 10.35
C PHE A 145 9.18 1.12 11.57
N TYR A 146 7.88 0.96 11.73
CA TYR A 146 7.13 1.60 12.81
C TYR A 146 5.91 0.79 13.21
N ILE A 147 5.35 1.14 14.36
CA ILE A 147 4.07 0.62 14.83
C ILE A 147 2.97 1.59 14.44
N MET A 148 1.96 1.09 13.74
CA MET A 148 0.77 1.81 13.32
C MET A 148 -0.41 1.35 14.16
N ARG A 149 -0.93 2.23 15.03
CA ARG A 149 -2.22 2.01 15.67
C ARG A 149 -3.34 2.39 14.71
N LEU A 150 -4.19 1.43 14.38
CA LEU A 150 -5.39 1.67 13.61
C LEU A 150 -6.61 1.50 14.51
N GLU A 151 -7.61 2.34 14.29
CA GLU A 151 -8.89 2.30 15.00
C GLU A 151 -10.03 2.21 13.97
N LYS A 152 -11.11 1.50 14.31
CA LYS A 152 -12.37 1.51 13.56
C LYS A 152 -12.20 1.25 12.05
N ARG A 153 -11.65 0.09 11.71
CA ARG A 153 -11.48 -0.36 10.32
C ARG A 153 -12.53 -1.41 9.97
N PRO A 154 -13.77 -1.00 9.59
CA PRO A 154 -14.85 -1.93 9.34
C PRO A 154 -14.51 -2.89 8.20
N LEU A 155 -15.23 -4.00 8.13
CA LEU A 155 -15.13 -5.03 7.09
C LEU A 155 -15.74 -4.57 5.75
N GLU A 156 -15.37 -3.38 5.31
CA GLU A 156 -15.79 -2.78 4.04
C GLU A 156 -14.68 -1.87 3.47
N PHE A 157 -14.64 -1.73 2.16
CA PHE A 157 -13.77 -0.77 1.48
C PHE A 157 -14.28 -0.46 0.07
N TRP A 158 -13.87 0.69 -0.45
CA TRP A 158 -14.12 1.09 -1.84
C TRP A 158 -12.90 1.75 -2.49
N THR A 159 -11.82 1.96 -1.76
CA THR A 159 -10.54 2.43 -2.29
C THR A 159 -9.48 1.36 -2.14
N ILE A 160 -8.56 1.31 -3.10
CA ILE A 160 -7.42 0.39 -3.08
C ILE A 160 -6.17 1.14 -3.55
N THR A 161 -5.02 0.86 -2.94
CA THR A 161 -3.77 1.59 -3.21
C THR A 161 -2.65 0.64 -3.58
N HIS A 162 -1.74 1.08 -4.44
CA HIS A 162 -0.46 0.39 -4.65
C HIS A 162 0.74 1.33 -4.50
N HIS A 163 1.88 0.69 -4.23
CA HIS A 163 3.19 1.31 -4.08
C HIS A 163 4.13 0.75 -5.14
N ALA A 164 4.64 1.60 -6.03
CA ALA A 164 5.48 1.19 -7.15
C ALA A 164 6.98 1.20 -6.83
N SER A 165 7.35 1.72 -5.65
CA SER A 165 8.73 1.99 -5.27
C SER A 165 9.32 1.02 -4.25
N VAL A 166 8.47 0.21 -3.61
CA VAL A 166 8.86 -0.55 -2.41
C VAL A 166 8.02 -1.81 -2.24
N THR A 167 8.61 -2.85 -1.64
CA THR A 167 7.81 -3.91 -1.00
C THR A 167 7.38 -3.48 0.39
N GLN A 168 6.09 -3.55 0.70
CA GLN A 168 5.59 -3.23 2.04
C GLN A 168 5.41 -4.49 2.87
N CYS A 169 5.78 -4.47 4.15
CA CYS A 169 5.41 -5.53 5.09
C CYS A 169 4.52 -5.01 6.19
N LEU A 170 3.49 -5.77 6.54
CA LEU A 170 2.58 -5.44 7.64
C LEU A 170 2.00 -6.68 8.31
N GLY A 171 1.79 -6.58 9.63
CA GLY A 171 1.20 -7.65 10.43
C GLY A 171 0.76 -7.16 11.80
N SER A 172 -0.31 -7.74 12.33
CA SER A 172 -0.83 -7.46 13.67
C SER A 172 0.17 -7.85 14.75
N ILE A 173 0.36 -7.00 15.76
CA ILE A 173 1.28 -7.29 16.88
C ILE A 173 0.74 -8.39 17.80
N GLY A 174 -0.55 -8.35 18.14
CA GLY A 174 -1.16 -9.30 19.07
C GLY A 174 -1.62 -10.62 18.41
N GLY A 175 -1.42 -10.76 17.10
CA GLY A 175 -1.92 -11.90 16.32
C GLY A 175 -3.44 -11.89 16.15
N GLU A 176 -4.08 -10.74 16.34
CA GLU A 176 -5.50 -10.55 16.04
C GLU A 176 -5.78 -10.81 14.56
N ASP A 177 -6.89 -11.46 14.26
CA ASP A 177 -7.30 -11.65 12.88
C ASP A 177 -7.58 -10.30 12.20
N TRP A 178 -7.03 -10.15 10.99
CA TRP A 178 -7.24 -9.00 10.13
C TRP A 178 -7.42 -9.43 8.68
N TYR A 179 -7.93 -8.50 7.88
CA TYR A 179 -8.31 -8.74 6.49
C TYR A 179 -7.64 -7.73 5.59
N LEU A 180 -7.35 -8.15 4.36
CA LEU A 180 -6.76 -7.32 3.33
C LEU A 180 -7.45 -7.61 1.99
N GLY A 181 -8.13 -6.61 1.44
CA GLY A 181 -8.54 -6.64 0.04
C GLY A 181 -7.32 -6.44 -0.85
N VAL A 182 -7.14 -7.26 -1.89
CA VAL A 182 -5.99 -7.18 -2.80
C VAL A 182 -6.38 -7.38 -4.26
N ALA A 183 -5.57 -6.81 -5.15
CA ALA A 183 -5.53 -7.16 -6.57
C ALA A 183 -4.06 -7.24 -7.05
N LYS A 184 -3.82 -7.98 -8.14
CA LYS A 184 -2.46 -8.25 -8.62
C LYS A 184 -1.74 -6.96 -9.03
N PRO A 185 -0.40 -6.90 -8.93
CA PRO A 185 0.36 -5.81 -9.51
C PRO A 185 0.03 -5.58 -10.97
N SER A 186 -0.16 -4.31 -11.33
CA SER A 186 -0.54 -3.91 -12.70
C SER A 186 0.32 -2.76 -13.24
N ILE A 187 1.52 -2.58 -12.69
CA ILE A 187 2.50 -1.63 -13.20
C ILE A 187 2.95 -2.09 -14.60
N VAL A 188 2.99 -1.16 -15.54
CA VAL A 188 3.39 -1.39 -16.93
C VAL A 188 4.84 -0.91 -17.09
N GLU A 189 5.70 -1.77 -17.64
CA GLU A 189 7.09 -1.42 -17.92
C GLU A 189 7.19 -0.42 -19.08
N ASP A 190 8.19 0.45 -19.02
CA ASP A 190 8.42 1.47 -20.05
C ASP A 190 8.62 0.82 -21.43
N GLY A 191 7.81 1.25 -22.42
CA GLY A 191 7.86 0.76 -23.79
C GLY A 191 6.90 -0.40 -24.10
N ALA A 192 6.26 -1.00 -23.08
CA ALA A 192 5.16 -1.94 -23.28
C ALA A 192 3.84 -1.17 -23.54
N HIS A 193 3.73 -0.56 -24.71
CA HIS A 193 2.46 0.00 -25.22
C HIS A 193 1.50 -1.09 -25.71
N GLU A 194 1.62 -2.31 -25.19
CA GLU A 194 0.70 -3.38 -25.55
C GLU A 194 -0.59 -3.18 -24.76
N GLN A 195 -1.69 -3.12 -25.52
CA GLN A 195 -3.02 -3.30 -24.97
C GLN A 195 -3.00 -4.60 -24.19
N GLY A 196 -3.07 -4.54 -22.86
CA GLY A 196 -3.31 -5.73 -22.05
C GLY A 196 -4.51 -6.47 -22.66
N GLY A 197 -4.48 -7.81 -22.68
CA GLY A 197 -5.46 -8.62 -23.39
C GLY A 197 -6.93 -8.36 -23.05
N ASP A 198 -7.23 -7.57 -22.00
CA ASP A 198 -8.59 -7.17 -21.62
C ASP A 198 -9.06 -5.80 -22.17
N GLY A 199 -8.20 -5.01 -22.81
CA GLY A 199 -8.57 -3.72 -23.41
C GLY A 199 -8.54 -2.49 -22.48
N ARG A 200 -8.22 -2.65 -21.19
CA ARG A 200 -7.85 -1.53 -20.29
C ARG A 200 -6.65 -0.76 -20.84
N LYS A 201 -6.68 0.57 -20.72
CA LYS A 201 -5.59 1.46 -21.18
C LYS A 201 -4.67 1.82 -20.01
N PRO A 202 -3.34 1.81 -20.21
CA PRO A 202 -2.41 2.30 -19.22
C PRO A 202 -2.68 3.76 -18.83
N VAL A 203 -2.61 4.05 -17.54
CA VAL A 203 -2.73 5.39 -16.94
C VAL A 203 -1.39 5.73 -16.29
N GLN A 204 -0.97 6.99 -16.42
CA GLN A 204 0.22 7.47 -15.72
C GLN A 204 -0.14 7.87 -14.29
N SER A 205 0.59 7.35 -13.31
CA SER A 205 0.44 7.75 -11.91
C SER A 205 1.09 9.13 -11.65
N ARG A 206 0.77 9.71 -10.50
CA ARG A 206 1.48 10.90 -10.00
C ARG A 206 2.96 10.64 -9.72
N ALA A 207 3.33 9.40 -9.43
CA ALA A 207 4.72 8.98 -9.19
C ALA A 207 5.51 8.75 -10.49
N GLY A 208 4.85 8.85 -11.65
CA GLY A 208 5.48 8.82 -12.98
C GLY A 208 5.43 7.46 -13.67
N HIS A 209 5.18 6.37 -12.96
CA HIS A 209 5.00 5.03 -13.55
C HIS A 209 3.64 4.89 -14.24
N TYR A 210 3.58 4.03 -15.25
CA TYR A 210 2.32 3.61 -15.88
C TYR A 210 1.76 2.36 -15.20
N TYR A 211 0.44 2.25 -15.19
CA TYR A 211 -0.26 1.08 -14.65
C TYR A 211 -1.61 0.87 -15.34
N LEU A 212 -2.14 -0.35 -15.28
CA LEU A 212 -3.54 -0.62 -15.61
C LEU A 212 -4.40 -0.48 -14.35
N PRO A 213 -5.50 0.29 -14.37
CA PRO A 213 -6.42 0.35 -13.24
C PRO A 213 -6.90 -1.05 -12.82
N PRO A 214 -7.06 -1.32 -11.51
CA PRO A 214 -7.50 -2.64 -11.04
C PRO A 214 -8.94 -2.90 -11.49
N ASP A 215 -9.22 -4.12 -11.97
CA ASP A 215 -10.58 -4.52 -12.31
C ASP A 215 -11.30 -4.92 -11.02
N PRO A 216 -12.48 -4.36 -10.72
CA PRO A 216 -13.29 -4.78 -9.57
C PRO A 216 -13.51 -6.30 -9.48
N ALA A 217 -13.58 -7.01 -10.61
CA ALA A 217 -13.78 -8.46 -10.66
C ALA A 217 -12.52 -9.27 -10.28
N GLU A 218 -11.34 -8.65 -10.29
CA GLU A 218 -10.07 -9.28 -9.90
C GLU A 218 -9.73 -9.05 -8.41
N VAL A 219 -10.54 -8.27 -7.70
CA VAL A 219 -10.37 -8.02 -6.26
C VAL A 219 -10.75 -9.28 -5.47
N CYS A 220 -9.87 -9.68 -4.58
CA CYS A 220 -10.12 -10.75 -3.61
C CYS A 220 -9.75 -10.28 -2.20
N VAL A 221 -10.18 -11.01 -1.18
CA VAL A 221 -9.91 -10.67 0.22
C VAL A 221 -9.24 -11.84 0.91
N PHE A 222 -8.18 -11.54 1.65
CA PHE A 222 -7.49 -12.50 2.50
C PHE A 222 -7.74 -12.21 3.97
N ARG A 223 -8.01 -13.27 4.74
CA ARG A 223 -7.90 -13.27 6.20
C ARG A 223 -6.48 -13.68 6.58
N VAL A 224 -5.87 -12.94 7.49
CA VAL A 224 -4.58 -13.25 8.07
C VAL A 224 -4.81 -13.60 9.53
N SER A 225 -4.67 -14.89 9.85
CA SER A 225 -4.86 -15.39 11.21
C SER A 225 -3.55 -15.58 11.96
N GLY A 226 -3.57 -15.27 13.26
CA GLY A 226 -2.48 -15.53 14.20
C GLY A 226 -1.22 -14.70 13.95
N ALA A 227 -0.08 -15.21 14.44
CA ALA A 227 1.21 -14.53 14.39
C ALA A 227 1.87 -14.64 13.01
N LYS A 228 1.28 -13.97 12.02
CA LYS A 228 1.80 -13.86 10.65
C LYS A 228 1.91 -12.40 10.24
N PHE A 229 2.81 -12.11 9.32
CA PHE A 229 2.81 -10.85 8.59
C PHE A 229 2.83 -11.11 7.09
N LEU A 230 2.33 -10.14 6.33
CA LEU A 230 2.37 -10.16 4.88
C LEU A 230 3.51 -9.28 4.39
N LYS A 231 4.21 -9.74 3.36
CA LYS A 231 5.05 -8.91 2.50
C LYS A 231 4.36 -8.77 1.16
N LEU A 232 4.01 -7.56 0.74
CA LEU A 232 3.36 -7.27 -0.54
C LEU A 232 4.42 -7.12 -1.64
N HIS A 233 4.17 -7.65 -2.83
CA HIS A 233 5.00 -7.33 -4.00
C HIS A 233 4.88 -5.84 -4.33
N ILE A 234 5.93 -5.29 -4.95
CA ILE A 234 5.87 -3.97 -5.57
C ILE A 234 4.67 -3.94 -6.54
N GLY A 235 3.85 -2.92 -6.42
CA GLY A 235 2.69 -2.72 -7.26
C GLY A 235 1.43 -3.47 -6.82
N THR A 236 1.48 -4.32 -5.79
CA THR A 236 0.29 -5.01 -5.30
C THR A 236 -0.72 -4.00 -4.80
N TRP A 237 -1.91 -4.03 -5.39
CA TRP A 237 -3.04 -3.25 -4.92
C TRP A 237 -3.53 -3.85 -3.61
N HIS A 238 -3.74 -3.01 -2.61
CA HIS A 238 -4.23 -3.43 -1.31
C HIS A 238 -5.14 -2.38 -0.66
N ALA A 239 -6.12 -2.87 0.09
CA ALA A 239 -7.09 -2.09 0.83
C ALA A 239 -7.19 -2.70 2.24
N GLY A 240 -6.76 -1.95 3.25
CA GLY A 240 -6.74 -2.40 4.63
C GLY A 240 -5.48 -1.94 5.36
N PRO A 241 -5.17 -2.54 6.53
CA PRO A 241 -5.90 -3.63 7.18
C PRO A 241 -7.34 -3.29 7.62
N GLN A 242 -8.26 -4.24 7.52
CA GLN A 242 -9.58 -4.24 8.19
C GLN A 242 -9.61 -5.26 9.32
N PHE A 243 -10.38 -5.01 10.38
CA PHE A 243 -10.45 -5.89 11.54
C PHE A 243 -11.73 -5.66 12.36
N LYS A 244 -12.14 -6.67 13.13
CA LYS A 244 -13.36 -6.62 13.96
C LYS A 244 -13.18 -5.88 15.29
N ALA A 245 -11.95 -5.79 15.80
CA ALA A 245 -11.64 -5.12 17.06
C ALA A 245 -11.75 -3.58 16.96
N ASP A 246 -11.88 -2.90 18.10
CA ASP A 246 -11.96 -1.43 18.11
C ASP A 246 -10.65 -0.77 17.66
N ALA A 247 -9.52 -1.37 18.04
CA ALA A 247 -8.18 -0.91 17.68
C ALA A 247 -7.21 -2.10 17.61
N VAL A 248 -6.26 -2.04 16.68
CA VAL A 248 -5.18 -3.02 16.52
C VAL A 248 -3.88 -2.29 16.19
N ASP A 249 -2.77 -2.75 16.77
CA ASP A 249 -1.44 -2.28 16.43
C ASP A 249 -0.83 -3.17 15.35
N PHE A 250 -0.23 -2.54 14.34
CA PHE A 250 0.44 -3.22 13.25
C PHE A 250 1.91 -2.84 13.20
N TYR A 251 2.78 -3.82 12.99
CA TYR A 251 4.09 -3.56 12.40
C TYR A 251 3.89 -3.11 10.96
N ASN A 252 4.64 -2.09 10.53
CA ASN A 252 4.65 -1.66 9.12
C ASN A 252 6.06 -1.27 8.69
N LEU A 253 6.54 -1.91 7.61
CA LEU A 253 7.83 -1.68 6.98
C LEU A 253 7.62 -1.23 5.53
N GLU A 254 8.09 -0.03 5.22
CA GLU A 254 7.99 0.62 3.89
C GLU A 254 9.10 1.66 3.73
N LEU A 255 9.06 2.52 2.71
CA LEU A 255 9.93 3.71 2.65
C LEU A 255 9.31 4.88 3.43
N SER A 256 10.16 5.76 3.96
CA SER A 256 9.77 6.90 4.81
C SER A 256 8.78 7.88 4.18
N ASN A 257 8.71 7.94 2.84
CA ASN A 257 7.85 8.85 2.08
C ASN A 257 6.83 8.12 1.18
N THR A 258 6.64 6.80 1.36
CA THR A 258 5.73 5.97 0.55
C THR A 258 4.35 6.61 0.40
N ASN A 259 3.77 7.02 1.54
CA ASN A 259 2.45 7.64 1.61
C ASN A 259 2.36 9.07 1.03
N ILE A 260 3.47 9.65 0.57
CA ILE A 260 3.53 11.01 0.01
C ILE A 260 3.80 10.96 -1.50
N VAL A 261 4.79 10.17 -1.90
CA VAL A 261 5.30 10.18 -3.30
C VAL A 261 5.00 8.90 -4.08
N ASP A 262 4.61 7.82 -3.40
CA ASP A 262 4.45 6.48 -3.99
C ASP A 262 3.10 5.85 -3.60
N HIS A 263 2.03 6.65 -3.56
CA HIS A 263 0.67 6.15 -3.32
C HIS A 263 -0.18 6.39 -4.57
N THR A 264 -0.56 5.32 -5.25
CA THR A 264 -1.53 5.39 -6.35
C THR A 264 -2.81 4.72 -5.89
N THR A 265 -3.90 5.47 -5.85
CA THR A 265 -5.18 4.99 -5.32
C THR A 265 -6.24 4.96 -6.42
N HIS A 266 -6.98 3.86 -6.48
CA HIS A 266 -8.18 3.71 -7.29
C HIS A 266 -9.42 3.77 -6.39
N ASP A 267 -10.49 4.46 -6.83
CA ASP A 267 -11.74 4.60 -6.08
C ASP A 267 -12.86 3.87 -6.83
N PHE A 268 -13.11 2.62 -6.42
CA PHE A 268 -14.13 1.77 -7.03
C PHE A 268 -15.54 2.33 -6.90
N LYS A 269 -15.82 3.11 -5.84
CA LYS A 269 -17.15 3.70 -5.67
C LYS A 269 -17.39 4.77 -6.72
N LYS A 270 -16.38 5.61 -6.99
CA LYS A 270 -16.46 6.70 -7.95
C LYS A 270 -16.32 6.23 -9.40
N ASP A 271 -15.37 5.33 -9.64
CA ASP A 271 -14.93 4.96 -10.98
C ASP A 271 -15.69 3.74 -11.54
N ASP A 272 -16.19 2.86 -10.65
CA ASP A 272 -16.88 1.61 -11.02
C ASP A 272 -18.28 1.45 -10.40
N GLY A 273 -18.68 2.35 -9.49
CA GLY A 273 -19.94 2.22 -8.75
C GLY A 273 -19.98 1.00 -7.83
N VAL A 274 -18.85 0.59 -7.25
CA VAL A 274 -18.73 -0.61 -6.39
C VAL A 274 -18.26 -0.27 -4.99
N THR A 275 -18.82 -0.95 -3.99
CA THR A 275 -18.29 -1.02 -2.61
C THR A 275 -18.19 -2.48 -2.21
N PHE A 276 -17.07 -2.86 -1.59
CA PHE A 276 -16.82 -4.23 -1.16
C PHE A 276 -17.13 -4.37 0.33
N VAL A 277 -17.77 -5.49 0.69
CA VAL A 277 -17.98 -5.92 2.07
C VAL A 277 -17.33 -7.29 2.26
N ILE A 278 -16.62 -7.47 3.37
CA ILE A 278 -15.88 -8.69 3.67
C ILE A 278 -16.78 -9.63 4.47
N GLU A 279 -16.97 -10.85 3.94
CA GLU A 279 -17.63 -11.96 4.62
C GLU A 279 -16.55 -12.90 5.18
N ASP A 280 -16.57 -13.11 6.50
CA ASP A 280 -15.69 -14.05 7.22
C ASP A 280 -16.39 -15.39 7.46
#